data_AF-A0AAE2EFU6-F1
#
_entry.id   AF-A0AAE2EFU6-F1
#
_cell.length_a   1.000
_cell.length_b   1.000
_cell.length_c   1.000
_cell.angle_alpha   90.00
_cell.angle_beta   90.00
_cell.angle_gamma   90.00
#
_symmetry.space_group_name_H-M   'P 1'
#
loop_
_entity.id
_entity.type
_entity.pdbx_description
1 polymer ?
#
loop_
_entity_poly.entity_id
_entity_poly.type
_entity_poly.pdbx_seq_one_letter_code
_entity_poly.pdbx_strand_id
1 'polypeptide(L)'
;MSASNYYQTKPDGYVRFERHGKSMEGEFFSYESFGDDIDPKWGYIRPFNRVIRQQLIDNLQARHGIDLQTFTSQGDLITCDAFVTHKYLQAAHQIVIESFDFIDESELTTERELISNCRADLLRRQYIVGVQLKQPKGSLDNLNAEFLKWVTPSYEPLRYERKWFTKHREGLLRFAMLVVVTVLAYFHFS
;
A
#
# COMPACT_ATOMS: atom_id res chain seq x y z
N MET A 1 0.68 -14.99 -24.67
CA MET A 1 -0.03 -14.09 -23.73
C MET A 1 0.85 -13.99 -22.50
N SER A 2 1.63 -12.91 -22.40
CA SER A 2 2.51 -12.67 -21.25
C SER A 2 1.65 -12.53 -20.01
N ALA A 3 1.94 -13.29 -18.96
CA ALA A 3 1.38 -13.10 -17.62
C ALA A 3 2.06 -11.92 -16.92
N SER A 4 2.19 -10.77 -17.59
CA SER A 4 2.76 -9.56 -17.01
C SER A 4 1.68 -8.85 -16.17
N ASN A 5 1.85 -8.94 -14.85
CA ASN A 5 1.32 -8.06 -13.80
C ASN A 5 -0.15 -8.20 -13.36
N TYR A 6 -0.65 -9.43 -13.16
CA TYR A 6 -1.84 -9.63 -12.31
C TYR A 6 -1.61 -9.18 -10.85
N TYR A 7 -0.35 -9.15 -10.40
CA TYR A 7 0.01 -8.97 -9.01
C TYR A 7 1.18 -8.02 -8.83
N GLN A 8 0.86 -6.78 -8.51
CA GLN A 8 1.80 -5.86 -7.89
C GLN A 8 1.31 -5.60 -6.48
N THR A 9 1.97 -6.25 -5.53
CA THR A 9 1.66 -6.08 -4.10
C THR A 9 1.96 -4.67 -3.65
N LYS A 10 2.88 -3.95 -4.30
CA LYS A 10 3.24 -2.56 -3.99
C LYS A 10 3.30 -1.73 -5.28
N PRO A 11 3.07 -0.41 -5.20
CA PRO A 11 3.39 0.48 -6.30
C PRO A 11 4.90 0.56 -6.48
N ASP A 12 5.33 0.93 -7.68
CA ASP A 12 6.74 1.20 -7.99
C ASP A 12 7.17 2.58 -7.44
N GLY A 13 6.21 3.46 -7.20
CA GLY A 13 6.45 4.74 -6.54
C GLY A 13 5.17 5.52 -6.28
N TYR A 14 5.29 6.65 -5.59
CA TYR A 14 4.23 7.63 -5.48
C TYR A 14 4.55 8.81 -6.39
N VAL A 15 3.51 9.41 -6.95
CA VAL A 15 3.66 10.51 -7.90
C VAL A 15 2.74 11.68 -7.57
N ARG A 16 3.22 12.88 -7.89
CA ARG A 16 2.43 14.12 -7.93
C ARG A 16 2.27 14.57 -9.36
N PHE A 17 1.06 14.97 -9.74
CA PHE A 17 0.74 15.38 -11.10
C PHE A 17 -0.39 16.41 -11.11
N GLU A 18 -0.58 17.10 -12.23
CA GLU A 18 -1.64 18.09 -12.37
C GLU A 18 -2.77 17.56 -13.26
N ARG A 19 -4.02 17.80 -12.85
CA ARG A 19 -5.21 17.57 -13.68
C ARG A 19 -6.18 18.73 -13.53
N HIS A 20 -6.52 19.37 -14.65
CA HIS A 20 -7.44 20.51 -14.70
C HIS A 20 -7.06 21.64 -13.71
N GLY A 21 -5.77 21.99 -13.62
CA GLY A 21 -5.30 23.04 -12.70
C GLY A 21 -5.21 22.62 -11.23
N LYS A 22 -5.42 21.32 -10.92
CA LYS A 22 -5.37 20.80 -9.55
C LYS A 22 -4.21 19.82 -9.40
N SER A 23 -3.37 20.06 -8.40
CA SER A 23 -2.37 19.10 -7.96
C SER A 23 -3.07 17.88 -7.37
N MET A 24 -2.62 16.70 -7.79
CA MET A 24 -3.12 15.40 -7.39
C MET A 24 -1.96 14.46 -7.08
N GLU A 25 -2.24 13.43 -6.30
CA GLU A 25 -1.26 12.38 -5.95
C GLU A 25 -1.85 10.99 -6.26
N GLY A 26 -0.96 10.03 -6.50
CA GLY A 26 -1.35 8.65 -6.79
C GLY A 26 -0.20 7.66 -6.72
N GLU A 27 -0.56 6.39 -6.93
CA GLU A 27 0.36 5.27 -7.05
C GLU A 27 0.79 5.11 -8.51
N PHE A 28 2.10 4.95 -8.74
CA PHE A 28 2.65 4.63 -10.05
C PHE A 28 2.96 3.13 -10.17
N PHE A 29 2.58 2.56 -11.30
CA PHE A 29 2.85 1.18 -11.68
C PHE A 29 3.51 1.19 -13.06
N SER A 30 4.75 0.70 -13.12
CA SER A 30 5.54 0.61 -14.33
C SER A 30 4.91 -0.33 -15.36
N TYR A 31 5.04 0.03 -16.62
CA TYR A 31 4.71 -0.84 -17.73
C TYR A 31 5.92 -1.72 -18.07
N GLU A 32 5.80 -3.02 -17.84
CA GLU A 32 6.83 -3.99 -18.23
C GLU A 32 6.43 -4.67 -19.56
N SER A 33 7.27 -4.51 -20.59
CA SER A 33 7.27 -5.36 -21.79
C SER A 33 8.49 -6.28 -21.74
N PHE A 34 8.31 -7.54 -22.10
CA PHE A 34 9.39 -8.54 -22.07
C PHE A 34 10.51 -8.18 -23.05
N GLY A 35 11.68 -7.81 -22.54
CA GLY A 35 12.91 -7.67 -23.32
C GLY A 35 13.21 -6.28 -23.89
N ASP A 36 12.37 -5.28 -23.61
CA ASP A 36 12.59 -3.91 -24.07
C ASP A 36 13.09 -3.02 -22.92
N ASP A 37 14.11 -2.21 -23.20
CA ASP A 37 14.60 -1.15 -22.30
C ASP A 37 13.60 0.02 -22.38
N ILE A 38 12.49 -0.10 -21.66
CA ILE A 38 11.40 0.88 -21.67
C ILE A 38 11.73 2.01 -20.70
N ASP A 39 11.41 3.24 -21.11
CA ASP A 39 11.51 4.42 -20.25
C ASP A 39 10.81 4.16 -18.90
N PRO A 40 11.50 4.33 -17.75
CA PRO A 40 10.97 4.04 -16.43
C PRO A 40 9.73 4.89 -16.06
N LYS A 41 9.44 5.95 -16.83
CA LYS A 41 8.24 6.77 -16.67
C LYS A 41 7.02 6.21 -17.39
N TRP A 42 7.14 5.16 -18.20
CA TRP A 42 5.99 4.54 -18.87
C TRP A 42 5.26 3.60 -17.92
N GLY A 43 3.96 3.80 -17.79
CA GLY A 43 3.17 3.09 -16.80
C GLY A 43 1.79 3.71 -16.59
N TYR A 44 1.27 3.44 -15.41
CA TYR A 44 -0.08 3.76 -15.00
C TYR A 44 -0.07 4.51 -13.69
N ILE A 45 -0.81 5.61 -13.62
CA ILE A 45 -0.98 6.40 -12.40
C ILE A 45 -2.38 6.18 -11.86
N ARG A 46 -2.48 5.51 -10.72
CA ARG A 46 -3.74 5.27 -10.04
C ARG A 46 -3.99 6.38 -8.99
N PRO A 47 -4.93 7.31 -9.21
CA PRO A 47 -5.13 8.44 -8.31
C PRO A 47 -5.74 7.98 -6.98
N PHE A 48 -5.31 8.59 -5.86
CA PHE A 48 -5.90 8.24 -4.55
C PHE A 48 -7.39 8.61 -4.46
N ASN A 49 -7.82 9.64 -5.18
CA ASN A 49 -9.19 10.10 -5.17
C ASN A 49 -10.14 9.06 -5.78
N ARG A 50 -11.00 8.47 -4.94
CA ARG A 50 -11.99 7.45 -5.31
C ARG A 50 -12.97 7.91 -6.39
N VAL A 51 -13.40 9.17 -6.36
CA VAL A 51 -14.36 9.71 -7.35
C VAL A 51 -13.73 9.72 -8.74
N ILE A 52 -12.45 10.09 -8.83
CA ILE A 52 -11.72 10.07 -10.10
C ILE A 52 -11.53 8.65 -10.59
N ARG A 53 -11.18 7.70 -9.71
CA ARG A 53 -11.10 6.27 -10.07
C ARG A 53 -12.42 5.75 -10.61
N GLN A 54 -13.54 6.08 -9.95
CA GLN A 54 -14.87 5.70 -10.43
C GLN A 54 -15.17 6.30 -11.81
N GLN A 55 -14.86 7.58 -12.04
CA GLN A 55 -15.03 8.20 -13.36
C GLN A 55 -14.23 7.50 -14.46
N LEU A 56 -13.02 7.02 -14.17
CA LEU A 56 -12.21 6.27 -15.12
C LEU A 56 -12.86 4.92 -15.47
N ILE A 57 -13.40 4.22 -14.47
CA ILE A 57 -14.17 2.98 -14.67
C ILE A 57 -15.43 3.25 -15.48
N ASP A 58 -16.18 4.31 -15.16
CA ASP A 58 -17.41 4.65 -15.87
C ASP A 58 -17.14 4.98 -17.34
N ASN A 59 -16.05 5.71 -17.62
CA ASN A 59 -15.60 6.00 -18.98
C ASN A 59 -15.22 4.73 -19.75
N LEU A 60 -14.54 3.79 -19.10
CA LEU A 60 -14.22 2.48 -19.64
C LEU A 60 -15.50 1.71 -19.99
N GLN A 61 -16.44 1.61 -19.06
CA GLN A 61 -17.71 0.90 -19.27
C GLN A 61 -18.54 1.54 -20.38
N ALA A 62 -18.63 2.87 -20.43
CA ALA A 62 -19.37 3.59 -21.45
C ALA A 62 -18.76 3.41 -22.86
N ARG A 63 -17.43 3.31 -22.97
CA ARG A 63 -16.73 3.14 -24.25
C ARG A 63 -16.79 1.71 -24.78
N HIS A 64 -16.70 0.72 -23.91
CA HIS A 64 -16.55 -0.69 -24.32
C HIS A 64 -17.81 -1.53 -24.17
N GLY A 65 -18.84 -1.03 -23.46
CA GLY A 65 -20.09 -1.76 -23.26
C GLY A 65 -19.93 -3.04 -22.43
N ILE A 66 -18.87 -3.12 -21.64
CA ILE A 66 -18.47 -4.28 -20.84
C ILE A 66 -18.42 -3.86 -19.37
N ASP A 67 -18.92 -4.70 -18.46
CA ASP A 67 -18.93 -4.41 -17.03
C ASP A 67 -17.53 -4.56 -16.37
N LEU A 68 -17.38 -4.00 -15.18
CA LEU A 68 -16.11 -4.03 -14.44
C LEU A 68 -15.65 -5.46 -14.13
N GLN A 69 -16.58 -6.39 -13.92
CA GLN A 69 -16.27 -7.79 -13.61
C GLN A 69 -15.58 -8.47 -14.79
N THR A 70 -16.04 -8.18 -16.01
CA THR A 70 -15.48 -8.73 -17.24
C THR A 70 -14.10 -8.13 -17.55
N PHE A 71 -13.87 -6.84 -17.28
CA PHE A 71 -12.51 -6.27 -17.37
C PHE A 71 -11.56 -6.87 -16.34
N THR A 72 -12.06 -7.03 -15.12
CA THR A 72 -11.30 -7.62 -14.01
C THR A 72 -10.88 -9.06 -14.32
N SER A 73 -11.73 -9.84 -15.01
CA SER A 73 -11.40 -11.20 -15.45
C SER A 73 -10.45 -11.26 -16.65
N GLN A 74 -10.30 -10.15 -17.40
CA GLN A 74 -9.32 -10.01 -18.49
C GLN A 74 -7.93 -9.57 -18.02
N GLY A 75 -7.74 -9.35 -16.71
CA GLY A 75 -6.46 -8.96 -16.13
C GLY A 75 -6.22 -7.46 -16.01
N ASP A 76 -7.21 -6.63 -16.36
CA ASP A 76 -7.14 -5.17 -16.31
C ASP A 76 -7.47 -4.64 -14.91
N LEU A 77 -6.65 -4.99 -13.92
CA LEU A 77 -6.87 -4.61 -12.51
C LEU A 77 -6.43 -3.19 -12.16
N ILE A 78 -5.36 -2.72 -12.79
CA ILE A 78 -4.77 -1.39 -12.58
C ILE A 78 -5.23 -0.42 -13.67
N THR A 79 -5.23 -0.89 -14.92
CA THR A 79 -5.51 -0.08 -16.13
C THR A 79 -6.94 0.47 -16.17
N CYS A 80 -7.90 -0.21 -15.55
CA CYS A 80 -9.32 0.18 -15.56
C CYS A 80 -9.63 1.43 -14.72
N ASP A 81 -8.79 1.77 -13.74
CA ASP A 81 -8.99 2.92 -12.86
C ASP A 81 -7.73 3.78 -12.68
N ALA A 82 -6.86 3.78 -13.69
CA ALA A 82 -5.63 4.55 -13.75
C ALA A 82 -5.55 5.44 -15.01
N PHE A 83 -4.75 6.50 -14.91
CA PHE A 83 -4.25 7.25 -16.05
C PHE A 83 -3.06 6.55 -16.68
N VAL A 84 -2.76 6.84 -17.95
CA VAL A 84 -1.53 6.38 -18.61
C VAL A 84 -0.52 7.52 -18.68
N THR A 85 0.77 7.19 -18.66
CA THR A 85 1.83 8.20 -18.73
C THR A 85 2.43 8.39 -20.12
N HIS A 86 2.07 7.53 -21.08
CA HIS A 86 2.59 7.60 -22.44
C HIS A 86 1.52 7.28 -23.49
N LYS A 87 1.57 7.96 -24.64
CA LYS A 87 0.59 7.79 -25.74
C LYS A 87 0.56 6.39 -26.33
N TYR A 88 1.69 5.69 -26.31
CA TYR A 88 1.76 4.30 -26.79
C TYR A 88 0.90 3.34 -25.94
N LEU A 89 0.73 3.65 -24.65
CA LEU A 89 -0.10 2.87 -23.74
C LEU A 89 -1.58 3.28 -23.80
N GLN A 90 -1.91 4.38 -24.47
CA GLN A 90 -3.22 5.00 -24.39
C GLN A 90 -4.27 4.20 -25.17
N ALA A 91 -5.22 3.61 -24.43
CA ALA A 91 -6.47 3.15 -25.00
C ALA A 91 -7.48 4.32 -25.18
N ALA A 92 -8.51 4.12 -26.02
CA ALA A 92 -9.47 5.17 -26.41
C ALA A 92 -10.28 5.82 -25.26
N HIS A 93 -10.29 5.20 -24.08
CA HIS A 93 -10.97 5.68 -22.86
C HIS A 93 -10.00 6.31 -21.85
N GLN A 94 -8.68 6.13 -22.04
CA GLN A 94 -7.67 6.58 -21.09
C GLN A 94 -7.21 8.00 -21.41
N ILE A 95 -6.89 8.72 -20.33
CA ILE A 95 -6.34 10.07 -20.37
C ILE A 95 -4.84 9.96 -20.09
N VAL A 96 -4.04 10.67 -20.89
CA VAL A 96 -2.58 10.72 -20.75
C VAL A 96 -2.18 11.82 -19.77
N ILE A 97 -1.33 11.49 -18.81
CA ILE A 97 -0.65 12.43 -17.91
C ILE A 97 0.82 12.47 -18.33
N GLU A 98 1.19 13.48 -19.12
CA GLU A 98 2.55 13.61 -19.67
C GLU A 98 3.57 14.16 -18.66
N SER A 99 3.10 14.88 -17.63
CA SER A 99 3.95 15.51 -16.63
C SER A 99 3.56 15.07 -15.23
N PHE A 100 4.51 14.47 -14.53
CA PHE A 100 4.40 14.05 -13.14
C PHE A 100 5.80 13.90 -12.54
N ASP A 101 5.86 14.02 -11.22
CA ASP A 101 7.08 13.89 -10.43
C ASP A 101 6.93 12.72 -9.46
N PHE A 102 7.97 11.89 -9.35
CA PHE A 102 8.06 10.91 -8.29
C PHE A 102 8.34 11.61 -6.96
N ILE A 103 7.64 11.20 -5.92
CA ILE A 103 7.74 11.75 -4.57
C ILE A 103 7.88 10.61 -3.55
N ASP A 104 8.53 10.90 -2.43
CA ASP A 104 8.62 9.93 -1.33
C ASP A 104 7.27 9.81 -0.60
N GLU A 105 7.04 8.66 0.07
CA GLU A 105 5.83 8.45 0.88
C GLU A 105 5.66 9.53 1.96
N SER A 106 6.77 10.05 2.51
CA SER A 106 6.76 11.13 3.50
C SER A 106 6.33 12.49 2.95
N GLU A 107 6.33 12.66 1.63
CA GLU A 107 5.92 13.90 0.96
C GLU A 107 4.45 13.90 0.55
N LEU A 108 3.74 12.80 0.76
CA LEU A 108 2.32 12.68 0.47
C LEU A 108 1.51 13.65 1.34
N THR A 109 0.72 14.48 0.68
CA THR A 109 -0.21 15.40 1.33
C THR A 109 -1.62 14.83 1.43
N THR A 110 -1.92 13.79 0.64
CA THR A 110 -3.19 13.08 0.68
C THR A 110 -3.40 12.38 2.02
N GLU A 111 -4.62 12.48 2.55
CA GLU A 111 -4.98 11.83 3.81
C GLU A 111 -4.71 10.32 3.78
N ARG A 112 -4.09 9.80 4.85
CA ARG A 112 -3.73 8.38 4.98
C ARG A 112 -4.93 7.44 4.80
N GLU A 113 -6.13 7.87 5.18
CA GLU A 113 -7.37 7.11 4.97
C GLU A 113 -7.69 6.95 3.48
N LEU A 114 -7.51 8.00 2.66
CA LEU A 114 -7.73 7.92 1.21
C LEU A 114 -6.69 7.02 0.53
N ILE A 115 -5.43 7.12 0.95
CA ILE A 115 -4.35 6.23 0.49
C ILE A 115 -4.67 4.78 0.86
N SER A 116 -5.03 4.52 2.13
CA SER A 116 -5.41 3.18 2.60
C SER A 116 -6.59 2.61 1.81
N ASN A 117 -7.66 3.39 1.62
CA ASN A 117 -8.82 2.98 0.84
C ASN A 117 -8.45 2.68 -0.62
N CYS A 118 -7.56 3.47 -1.22
CA CYS A 118 -7.02 3.22 -2.55
C CYS A 118 -6.28 1.87 -2.60
N ARG A 119 -5.31 1.66 -1.70
CA ARG A 119 -4.49 0.44 -1.63
C ARG A 119 -5.32 -0.81 -1.37
N ALA A 120 -6.18 -0.77 -0.35
CA ALA A 120 -7.00 -1.89 0.07
C ALA A 120 -7.96 -2.35 -1.04
N ASP A 121 -8.50 -1.41 -1.80
CA ASP A 121 -9.39 -1.69 -2.94
C ASP A 121 -8.67 -2.44 -4.07
N LEU A 122 -7.46 -2.04 -4.46
CA LEU A 122 -6.69 -2.76 -5.48
C LEU A 122 -6.28 -4.16 -5.00
N LEU A 123 -5.73 -4.27 -3.78
CA LEU A 123 -5.29 -5.53 -3.20
C LEU A 123 -6.44 -6.54 -3.09
N ARG A 124 -7.65 -6.07 -2.74
CA ARG A 124 -8.84 -6.91 -2.69
C ARG A 124 -9.24 -7.42 -4.07
N ARG A 125 -9.21 -6.57 -5.10
CA ARG A 125 -9.50 -6.97 -6.49
C ARG A 125 -8.47 -7.99 -7.00
N GLN A 126 -7.19 -7.74 -6.75
CA GLN A 126 -6.09 -8.67 -7.05
C GLN A 126 -6.28 -10.03 -6.36
N TYR A 127 -6.64 -10.04 -5.08
CA TYR A 127 -6.88 -11.27 -4.34
C TYR A 127 -8.04 -12.09 -4.93
N ILE A 128 -9.18 -11.44 -5.23
CA ILE A 128 -10.36 -12.11 -5.79
C ILE A 128 -10.03 -12.76 -7.15
N VAL A 129 -9.43 -12.01 -8.07
CA VAL A 129 -8.99 -12.54 -9.37
C VAL A 129 -7.98 -13.66 -9.17
N GLY A 130 -7.09 -13.49 -8.20
CA GLY A 130 -6.09 -14.48 -7.87
C GLY A 130 -6.63 -15.84 -7.44
N VAL A 131 -7.66 -15.82 -6.59
CA VAL A 131 -8.40 -17.02 -6.20
C VAL A 131 -9.07 -17.66 -7.41
N GLN A 132 -9.71 -16.87 -8.28
CA GLN A 132 -10.36 -17.38 -9.50
C GLN A 132 -9.35 -18.05 -10.46
N LEU A 133 -8.16 -17.47 -10.59
CA LEU A 133 -7.07 -17.98 -11.41
C LEU A 133 -6.27 -19.11 -10.74
N LYS A 134 -6.67 -19.58 -9.54
CA LYS A 134 -6.00 -20.65 -8.78
C LYS A 134 -4.50 -20.40 -8.56
N GLN A 135 -4.17 -19.16 -8.25
CA GLN A 135 -2.77 -18.74 -8.09
C GLN A 135 -2.14 -19.38 -6.86
N PRO A 136 -0.79 -19.49 -6.80
CA PRO A 136 -0.11 -20.15 -5.70
C PRO A 136 -0.48 -19.52 -4.35
N LYS A 137 -0.66 -20.37 -3.32
CA LYS A 137 -1.05 -19.92 -1.98
C LYS A 137 -0.10 -18.84 -1.43
N GLY A 138 1.21 -18.97 -1.66
CA GLY A 138 2.18 -17.97 -1.22
C GLY A 138 1.96 -16.58 -1.84
N SER A 139 1.52 -16.50 -3.11
CA SER A 139 1.17 -15.23 -3.74
C SER A 139 -0.07 -14.59 -3.12
N LEU A 140 -1.08 -15.41 -2.82
CA LEU A 140 -2.31 -14.96 -2.15
C LEU A 140 -2.05 -14.52 -0.70
N ASP A 141 -1.18 -15.24 0.02
CA ASP A 141 -0.78 -14.91 1.38
C ASP A 141 -0.02 -13.57 1.41
N ASN A 142 0.84 -13.30 0.42
CA ASN A 142 1.54 -12.02 0.29
C ASN A 142 0.57 -10.83 0.07
N LEU A 143 -0.44 -10.99 -0.80
CA LEU A 143 -1.46 -9.96 -1.02
C LEU A 143 -2.27 -9.70 0.25
N ASN A 144 -2.66 -10.76 0.95
CA ASN A 144 -3.42 -10.64 2.18
C ASN A 144 -2.59 -9.98 3.30
N ALA A 145 -1.30 -10.32 3.42
CA ALA A 145 -0.40 -9.70 4.37
C ALA A 145 -0.23 -8.19 4.09
N GLU A 146 -0.13 -7.79 2.83
CA GLU A 146 -0.09 -6.38 2.46
C GLU A 146 -1.43 -5.69 2.72
N PHE A 147 -2.55 -6.31 2.36
CA PHE A 147 -3.90 -5.80 2.62
C PHE A 147 -4.10 -5.48 4.10
N LEU A 148 -3.71 -6.41 4.99
CA LEU A 148 -3.83 -6.24 6.42
C LEU A 148 -3.07 -5.01 6.95
N LYS A 149 -1.95 -4.60 6.34
CA LYS A 149 -1.23 -3.37 6.76
C LYS A 149 -2.04 -2.10 6.51
N TRP A 150 -2.86 -2.10 5.47
CA TRP A 150 -3.63 -0.93 5.06
C TRP A 150 -4.99 -0.86 5.77
N VAL A 151 -5.63 -1.99 6.06
CA VAL A 151 -6.94 -2.00 6.74
C VAL A 151 -6.84 -2.08 8.27
N THR A 152 -5.70 -2.52 8.82
CA THR A 152 -5.51 -2.50 10.26
C THR A 152 -5.24 -1.06 10.66
N PRO A 153 -6.08 -0.44 11.51
CA PRO A 153 -5.77 0.87 12.07
C PRO A 153 -4.39 0.77 12.69
N SER A 154 -3.49 1.71 12.39
CA SER A 154 -2.25 1.83 13.12
C SER A 154 -2.61 2.23 14.55
N TYR A 155 -2.93 1.22 15.37
CA TYR A 155 -2.81 1.33 16.80
C TYR A 155 -1.31 1.52 17.02
N GLU A 156 -0.85 2.77 17.07
CA GLU A 156 0.27 3.04 17.94
C GLU A 156 -0.24 2.61 19.31
N PRO A 157 0.25 1.49 19.88
CA PRO A 157 0.01 1.31 21.29
C PRO A 157 0.49 2.61 21.93
N LEU A 158 -0.36 3.21 22.77
CA LEU A 158 0.10 4.03 23.86
C LEU A 158 1.03 3.11 24.65
N ARG A 159 2.26 2.95 24.16
CA ARG A 159 3.37 2.38 24.87
C ARG A 159 3.51 3.42 25.97
N TYR A 160 2.89 3.15 27.11
CA TYR A 160 3.51 3.53 28.36
C TYR A 160 4.95 3.10 28.18
N GLU A 161 5.85 4.05 27.89
CA GLU A 161 7.26 3.84 28.03
C GLU A 161 7.40 3.37 29.48
N ARG A 162 7.51 2.05 29.66
CA ARG A 162 7.92 1.50 30.94
C ARG A 162 9.37 1.95 31.08
N LYS A 163 9.55 3.16 31.64
CA LYS A 163 10.84 3.69 32.04
C LYS A 163 11.54 2.56 32.77
N TRP A 164 12.80 2.28 32.43
CA TRP A 164 13.63 1.17 32.94
C TRP A 164 13.37 0.86 34.44
N PHE A 165 13.20 1.92 35.23
CA PHE A 165 12.84 1.87 36.65
C PHE A 165 11.61 1.01 36.99
N THR A 166 10.55 1.07 36.18
CA THR A 166 9.32 0.26 36.36
C THR A 166 9.53 -1.22 36.02
N LYS A 167 10.38 -1.52 35.03
CA LYS A 167 10.72 -2.90 34.65
C LYS A 167 11.58 -3.60 35.72
N HIS A 168 12.45 -2.85 36.38
CA HIS A 168 13.41 -3.38 37.36
C HIS A 168 13.02 -3.13 38.83
N ARG A 169 11.86 -2.51 39.09
CA ARG A 169 11.41 -2.14 40.44
C ARG A 169 11.38 -3.31 41.41
N GLU A 170 10.82 -4.45 40.99
CA GLU A 170 10.75 -5.64 41.85
C GLU A 170 12.13 -6.24 42.12
N GLY A 171 13.02 -6.24 41.13
CA GLY A 171 14.40 -6.70 41.29
C GLY A 171 15.19 -5.82 42.26
N LEU A 172 15.04 -4.49 42.14
CA LEU A 172 15.67 -3.52 43.03
C LEU A 172 15.14 -3.63 44.47
N LEU A 173 13.82 -3.80 44.65
CA LEU A 173 13.22 -3.99 45.97
C LEU A 173 13.69 -5.29 46.63
N ARG A 174 13.79 -6.39 45.86
CA ARG A 174 14.33 -7.65 46.37
C ARG A 174 15.79 -7.52 46.78
N PHE A 175 16.60 -6.83 45.99
CA PHE A 175 18.02 -6.59 46.31
C PHE A 175 18.16 -5.74 47.57
N ALA A 176 17.39 -4.65 47.68
CA ALA A 176 17.36 -3.80 48.87
C ALA A 176 16.95 -4.59 50.12
N MET A 177 15.93 -5.46 50.03
CA MET A 177 15.52 -6.31 51.15
C MET A 177 16.63 -7.29 51.56
N LEU A 178 17.33 -7.89 50.58
CA LEU A 178 18.45 -8.80 50.82
C LEU A 178 19.59 -8.10 51.57
N VAL A 179 19.94 -6.88 51.17
CA VAL A 179 20.95 -6.04 51.84
C VAL A 179 20.53 -5.74 53.29
N VAL A 180 19.27 -5.36 53.51
CA VAL A 180 18.77 -5.08 54.87
C VAL A 180 18.85 -6.33 55.76
N VAL A 181 18.42 -7.49 55.25
CA VAL A 181 18.48 -8.76 56.02
C VAL A 181 19.92 -9.15 56.33
N THR A 182 20.85 -8.99 55.37
CA THR A 182 22.27 -9.31 55.61
C THR A 182 22.91 -8.37 56.63
N VAL A 183 22.61 -7.07 56.58
CA VAL A 183 23.08 -6.11 57.59
C VAL A 183 22.51 -6.44 58.98
N LEU A 184 21.21 -6.71 59.08
CA LEU A 184 20.58 -7.09 60.35
C LEU A 184 21.16 -8.41 60.90
N ALA A 185 21.39 -9.41 60.04
CA ALA A 185 22.03 -10.66 60.43
C ALA A 185 23.46 -10.41 60.92
N TYR A 186 24.23 -9.56 60.24
CA TYR A 186 25.58 -9.20 60.69
C TYR A 186 25.57 -8.56 62.08
N PHE A 187 24.67 -7.62 62.37
CA PHE A 187 24.56 -7.02 63.71
C PHE A 187 24.01 -7.97 64.78
N HIS A 188 23.22 -8.98 64.41
CA HIS A 188 22.65 -9.94 65.37
C HIS A 188 23.60 -11.11 65.68
N PHE A 189 24.48 -11.47 64.75
CA PHE A 189 25.44 -12.58 64.90
C PHE A 189 26.88 -12.13 65.09
N SER A 190 27.13 -10.82 65.14
CA SER A 190 28.41 -10.22 65.55
C SER A 190 28.36 -9.76 67.01
#